data_AF-A0A965UPL9-F1
#
_entry.id   AF-A0A965UPL9-F1
#
_cell.length_a   1.000
_cell.length_b   1.000
_cell.length_c   1.000
_cell.angle_alpha   90.00
_cell.angle_beta   90.00
_cell.angle_gamma   90.00
#
_symmetry.space_group_name_H-M   'P 1'
#
loop_
_entity.id
_entity.type
_entity.pdbx_description
1 polymer ?
#
loop_
_entity_poly.entity_id
_entity_poly.type
_entity_poly.pdbx_seq_one_letter_code
_entity_poly.pdbx_strand_id
1 'polypeptide(L)'
;GITTLLIDEADRTLDPKRKDVAEIIAHINSGYVRGGNRVLNLTSTKKGEDWKPKKMSTFSPVAIAGNTPNIPDDTRSRCLVVRLLPDTQNRAQDSDWEELDIWAYQIKLDIEASVPAWSEQIRGTKPPLPKECTNRFRDKWKPLKRIAVLAGEDWAKRVDQYILQDIQTIKEQDENGDSRQSIHIQLAKDLYEIFEGEPKFMGTETLVSKLPQQNWEYWGESSLFPRGITPQRLGRLLNGKFGFNSQRNTEGVRGYHSKQFEQVWESLGLTLNKPTEPPKPTEPTEPEATHGETW
;
A
#
# COMPACT_ATOMS: atom_id res chain seq x y z
N GLY A 1 -30.04 -1.55 7.17
CA GLY A 1 -29.32 -0.28 6.97
C GLY A 1 -27.83 -0.53 6.96
N ILE A 2 -27.03 0.43 6.50
CA ILE A 2 -25.58 0.40 6.69
C ILE A 2 -25.33 0.85 8.13
N THR A 3 -24.50 0.13 8.88
CA THR A 3 -24.10 0.50 10.23
C THR A 3 -22.77 1.25 10.17
N THR A 4 -22.63 2.34 10.92
CA THR A 4 -21.34 3.01 11.13
C THR A 4 -20.65 2.38 12.33
N LEU A 5 -19.37 2.02 12.19
CA LEU A 5 -18.56 1.46 13.26
C LEU A 5 -17.66 2.54 13.86
N LEU A 6 -17.74 2.72 15.18
CA LEU A 6 -16.85 3.59 15.94
C LEU A 6 -15.98 2.71 16.82
N ILE A 7 -14.66 2.78 16.65
CA ILE A 7 -13.68 2.03 17.43
C ILE A 7 -12.89 3.04 18.24
N ASP A 8 -13.07 3.01 19.55
CA ASP A 8 -12.30 3.81 20.49
C ASP A 8 -11.17 2.98 21.14
N GLU A 9 -10.18 3.68 21.70
CA GLU A 9 -8.96 3.10 22.27
C GLU A 9 -8.31 2.06 21.33
N ALA A 10 -8.21 2.38 20.04
CA ALA A 10 -7.73 1.47 19.00
C ALA A 10 -6.32 0.91 19.24
N ASP A 11 -5.49 1.61 20.02
CA ASP A 11 -4.20 1.11 20.49
C ASP A 11 -4.33 -0.13 21.39
N ARG A 12 -5.45 -0.28 22.09
CA ARG A 12 -5.80 -1.46 22.91
C ARG A 12 -6.75 -2.41 22.18
N THR A 13 -7.77 -1.87 21.51
CA THR A 13 -8.82 -2.68 20.90
C THR A 13 -8.33 -3.42 19.65
N LEU A 14 -7.37 -2.84 18.93
CA LEU A 14 -6.73 -3.41 17.74
C LEU A 14 -5.25 -3.79 17.98
N ASP A 15 -4.85 -4.10 19.22
CA ASP A 15 -3.49 -4.58 19.52
C ASP A 15 -3.21 -5.90 18.76
N PRO A 16 -2.18 -5.95 17.90
CA PRO A 16 -1.80 -7.15 17.15
C PRO A 16 -1.51 -8.40 18.00
N LYS A 17 -1.26 -8.24 19.31
CA LYS A 17 -1.05 -9.38 20.24
C LYS A 17 -2.34 -10.13 20.57
N ARG A 18 -3.51 -9.56 20.30
CA ARG A 18 -4.80 -10.19 20.56
C ARG A 18 -5.17 -11.16 19.43
N LYS A 19 -5.70 -12.32 19.82
CA LYS A 19 -5.98 -13.44 18.89
C LYS A 19 -6.97 -13.08 17.76
N ASP A 20 -7.96 -12.23 18.06
CA ASP A 20 -9.08 -11.99 17.14
C ASP A 20 -8.87 -10.75 16.24
N VAL A 21 -7.81 -9.97 16.49
CA VAL A 21 -7.58 -8.69 15.79
C VAL A 21 -7.33 -8.89 14.30
N ALA A 22 -6.63 -9.97 13.91
CA ALA A 22 -6.42 -10.27 12.50
C ALA A 22 -7.75 -10.45 11.75
N GLU A 23 -8.74 -11.09 12.38
CA GLU A 23 -10.06 -11.28 11.79
C GLU A 23 -10.85 -9.97 11.74
N ILE A 24 -10.81 -9.16 12.81
CA ILE A 24 -11.46 -7.84 12.86
C ILE A 24 -10.91 -6.93 11.75
N ILE A 25 -9.59 -6.84 11.62
CA ILE A 25 -8.92 -6.06 10.57
C ILE A 25 -9.33 -6.55 9.18
N ALA A 26 -9.45 -7.87 8.99
CA ALA A 26 -9.85 -8.42 7.71
C ALA A 26 -11.32 -8.06 7.35
N HIS A 27 -12.21 -7.97 8.35
CA HIS A 27 -13.57 -7.46 8.16
C HIS A 27 -13.56 -5.97 7.78
N ILE A 28 -12.81 -5.14 8.52
CA ILE A 28 -12.66 -3.70 8.24
C ILE A 28 -12.14 -3.48 6.81
N ASN A 29 -11.07 -4.18 6.42
CA ASN A 29 -10.47 -4.02 5.09
C ASN A 29 -11.41 -4.45 3.96
N SER A 30 -12.21 -5.51 4.19
CA SER A 30 -13.21 -5.94 3.21
C SER A 30 -14.36 -4.94 3.08
N GLY A 31 -14.70 -4.23 4.16
CA GLY A 31 -15.78 -3.25 4.21
C GLY A 31 -15.45 -1.88 3.61
N TYR A 32 -14.22 -1.68 3.14
CA TYR A 32 -13.75 -0.41 2.59
C TYR A 32 -14.49 0.05 1.32
N VAL A 33 -14.97 -0.88 0.49
CA VAL A 33 -15.69 -0.58 -0.76
C VAL A 33 -17.07 -1.23 -0.74
N ARG A 34 -18.07 -0.55 -1.33
CA ARG A 34 -19.41 -1.12 -1.50
C ARG A 34 -19.35 -2.43 -2.26
N GLY A 35 -20.03 -3.46 -1.74
CA GLY A 35 -20.00 -4.82 -2.29
C GLY A 35 -18.93 -5.73 -1.65
N GLY A 36 -18.17 -5.22 -0.69
CA GLY A 36 -17.33 -6.01 0.19
C GLY A 36 -18.15 -7.03 0.99
N ASN A 37 -17.79 -8.31 0.88
CA ASN A 37 -18.50 -9.41 1.51
C ASN A 37 -17.52 -10.41 2.12
N ARG A 38 -17.94 -11.07 3.20
CA ARG A 38 -17.23 -12.22 3.79
C ARG A 38 -18.16 -13.42 3.82
N VAL A 39 -17.63 -14.61 3.58
CA VAL A 39 -18.38 -15.86 3.73
C VAL A 39 -18.21 -16.32 5.17
N LEU A 40 -19.33 -16.42 5.89
CA LEU A 40 -19.38 -16.96 7.23
C LEU A 40 -20.14 -18.28 7.20
N ASN A 41 -19.60 -19.28 7.89
CA ASN A 41 -20.31 -20.52 8.15
C ASN A 41 -21.24 -20.27 9.33
N LEU A 42 -22.52 -19.99 9.06
CA LEU A 42 -23.50 -19.78 10.12
C LEU A 42 -24.09 -21.12 10.54
N THR A 43 -24.20 -21.35 11.85
CA THR A 43 -24.99 -22.44 12.39
C THR A 43 -26.47 -22.16 12.12
N SER A 44 -27.20 -23.18 11.67
CA SER A 44 -28.65 -23.15 11.82
C SER A 44 -28.98 -23.25 13.31
N THR A 45 -29.92 -22.44 13.79
CA THR A 45 -30.43 -22.51 15.17
C THR A 45 -31.24 -23.78 15.44
N LYS A 46 -31.47 -24.62 14.43
CA LYS A 46 -32.15 -25.91 14.54
C LYS A 46 -31.12 -27.04 14.71
N LYS A 47 -31.29 -27.86 15.76
CA LYS A 47 -30.49 -29.08 15.98
C LYS A 47 -30.57 -29.98 14.74
N GLY A 48 -29.42 -30.30 14.14
CA GLY A 48 -29.30 -31.29 13.05
C GLY A 48 -29.20 -30.73 11.63
N GLU A 49 -29.14 -29.40 11.43
CA GLU A 49 -28.88 -28.84 10.09
C GLU A 49 -27.38 -28.61 9.84
N ASP A 50 -26.93 -28.98 8.65
CA ASP A 50 -25.55 -28.79 8.18
C ASP A 50 -25.16 -27.30 8.07
N TRP A 51 -23.86 -27.03 8.22
CA TRP A 51 -23.28 -25.70 8.06
C TRP A 51 -23.49 -25.18 6.64
N LYS A 52 -24.26 -24.09 6.50
CA LYS A 52 -24.48 -23.43 5.21
C LYS A 52 -23.65 -22.15 5.12
N PRO A 53 -22.77 -22.02 4.12
CA PRO A 53 -21.99 -20.79 3.93
C PRO A 53 -22.93 -19.65 3.54
N LYS A 54 -22.88 -18.53 4.28
CA LYS A 54 -23.65 -17.31 3.99
C LYS A 54 -22.69 -16.15 3.72
N LYS A 55 -22.90 -15.47 2.59
CA LYS A 55 -22.24 -14.20 2.29
C LYS A 55 -22.87 -13.09 3.13
N MET A 56 -22.08 -12.37 3.90
CA MET A 56 -22.49 -11.20 4.66
C MET A 56 -21.73 -9.97 4.17
N SER A 57 -22.47 -8.88 3.94
CA SER A 57 -21.88 -7.59 3.58
C SER A 57 -21.09 -7.05 4.76
N THR A 58 -19.87 -6.60 4.48
CA THR A 58 -18.99 -5.94 5.46
C THR A 58 -18.90 -4.44 5.24
N PHE A 59 -19.52 -3.90 4.19
CA PHE A 59 -19.48 -2.47 3.88
C PHE A 59 -20.04 -1.63 5.02
N SER A 60 -19.19 -0.76 5.58
CA SER A 60 -19.49 0.09 6.71
C SER A 60 -18.53 1.30 6.73
N PRO A 61 -19.02 2.53 7.00
CA PRO A 61 -18.15 3.62 7.42
C PRO A 61 -17.53 3.28 8.78
N VAL A 62 -16.22 3.47 8.91
CA VAL A 62 -15.48 3.15 10.14
C VAL A 62 -14.69 4.38 10.60
N ALA A 63 -14.86 4.77 11.86
CA ALA A 63 -13.98 5.72 12.53
C ALA A 63 -13.14 4.97 13.57
N ILE A 64 -11.84 5.23 13.59
CA ILE A 64 -10.87 4.58 14.49
C ILE A 64 -10.17 5.68 15.26
N ALA A 65 -10.39 5.71 16.58
CA ALA A 65 -9.78 6.64 17.51
C ALA A 65 -8.84 5.88 18.47
N GLY A 66 -7.69 6.45 18.78
CA GLY A 66 -6.72 5.85 19.69
C GLY A 66 -5.37 6.56 19.69
N ASN A 67 -4.55 6.28 20.69
CA ASN A 67 -3.23 6.87 20.84
C ASN A 67 -2.22 6.13 19.97
N THR A 68 -1.99 6.62 18.75
CA THR A 68 -1.09 5.99 17.76
C THR A 68 -1.37 4.49 17.59
N PRO A 69 -2.58 4.11 17.13
CA PRO A 69 -2.96 2.71 17.04
C PRO A 69 -2.05 1.95 16.06
N ASN A 70 -1.62 0.75 16.50
CA ASN A 70 -0.76 -0.13 15.72
C ASN A 70 -1.57 -0.93 14.69
N ILE A 71 -2.14 -0.22 13.72
CA ILE A 71 -2.89 -0.80 12.61
C ILE A 71 -1.94 -1.19 11.45
N PRO A 72 -2.21 -2.31 10.75
CA PRO A 72 -1.42 -2.70 9.58
C PRO A 72 -1.45 -1.65 8.46
N ASP A 73 -0.35 -1.52 7.72
CA ASP A 73 -0.22 -0.54 6.62
C ASP A 73 -1.30 -0.70 5.55
N ASP A 74 -1.72 -1.94 5.31
CA ASP A 74 -2.81 -2.24 4.39
C ASP A 74 -4.08 -1.50 4.83
N THR A 75 -4.45 -1.57 6.10
CA THR A 75 -5.58 -0.82 6.68
C THR A 75 -5.30 0.69 6.69
N ARG A 76 -4.12 1.11 7.16
CA ARG A 76 -3.72 2.52 7.27
C ARG A 76 -3.82 3.26 5.93
N SER A 77 -3.39 2.62 4.84
CA SER A 77 -3.45 3.19 3.49
C SER A 77 -4.87 3.44 2.96
N ARG A 78 -5.88 2.84 3.61
CA ARG A 78 -7.31 3.06 3.33
C ARG A 78 -7.95 4.12 4.24
N CYS A 79 -7.22 4.61 5.23
CA CYS A 79 -7.70 5.60 6.18
C CYS A 79 -7.32 7.03 5.75
N LEU A 80 -8.13 7.99 6.18
CA LEU A 80 -7.76 9.39 6.28
C LEU A 80 -7.36 9.65 7.73
N VAL A 81 -6.12 10.09 7.95
CA VAL A 81 -5.59 10.26 9.30
C VAL A 81 -5.82 11.69 9.76
N VAL A 82 -6.58 11.85 10.83
CA VAL A 82 -6.71 13.12 11.56
C VAL A 82 -5.81 13.05 12.78
N ARG A 83 -4.74 13.85 12.79
CA ARG A 83 -3.81 13.90 13.93
C ARG A 83 -4.31 14.92 14.94
N LEU A 84 -4.62 14.46 16.15
CA LEU A 84 -4.90 15.31 17.29
C LEU A 84 -3.60 15.51 18.07
N LEU A 85 -3.26 16.75 18.38
CA LEU A 85 -2.08 17.09 19.18
C LEU A 85 -2.54 17.47 20.60
N PRO A 86 -1.74 17.13 21.63
CA PRO A 86 -2.03 17.59 22.99
C PRO A 86 -2.16 19.10 23.04
N ASP A 87 -3.20 19.59 23.68
CA ASP A 87 -3.39 21.02 23.89
C ASP A 87 -2.50 21.51 25.02
N THR A 88 -1.27 21.86 24.66
CA THR A 88 -0.26 22.40 25.59
C THR A 88 -0.48 23.87 25.92
N GLN A 89 -1.40 24.54 25.22
CA GLN A 89 -1.62 25.99 25.32
C GLN A 89 -3.01 26.34 25.86
N ASN A 90 -3.78 25.36 26.35
CA ASN A 90 -5.16 25.52 26.82
C ASN A 90 -6.03 26.30 25.81
N ARG A 91 -5.86 26.04 24.52
CA ARG A 91 -6.65 26.64 23.43
C ARG A 91 -7.92 25.85 23.11
N ALA A 92 -7.98 24.58 23.49
CA ALA A 92 -9.16 23.75 23.35
C ALA A 92 -10.22 24.22 24.34
N GLN A 93 -11.44 24.40 23.84
CA GLN A 93 -12.60 24.61 24.70
C GLN A 93 -12.96 23.28 25.36
N ASP A 94 -13.55 23.38 26.56
CA ASP A 94 -14.04 22.20 27.25
C ASP A 94 -15.16 21.54 26.43
N SER A 95 -15.22 20.22 26.46
CA SER A 95 -16.18 19.44 25.67
C SER A 95 -17.38 19.07 26.53
N ASP A 96 -18.40 19.94 26.57
CA ASP A 96 -19.68 19.60 27.17
C ASP A 96 -20.52 18.79 26.18
N TRP A 97 -20.69 17.50 26.48
CA TRP A 97 -21.43 16.58 25.62
C TRP A 97 -22.91 16.95 25.50
N GLU A 98 -23.53 17.54 26.53
CA GLU A 98 -24.94 17.92 26.47
C GLU A 98 -25.19 19.04 25.44
N GLU A 99 -24.26 19.99 25.35
CA GLU A 99 -24.31 21.03 24.32
C GLU A 99 -23.94 20.47 22.94
N LEU A 100 -22.85 19.69 22.85
CA LEU A 100 -22.37 19.15 21.57
C LEU A 100 -23.37 18.19 20.91
N ASP A 101 -24.12 17.40 21.69
CA ASP A 101 -25.11 16.46 21.15
C ASP A 101 -26.26 17.18 20.43
N ILE A 102 -26.68 18.35 20.92
CA ILE A 102 -27.71 19.16 20.26
C ILE A 102 -27.21 19.64 18.89
N TRP A 103 -25.98 20.15 18.84
CA TRP A 103 -25.36 20.61 17.60
C TRP A 103 -25.14 19.46 16.62
N ALA A 104 -24.65 18.31 17.10
CA ALA A 104 -24.44 17.12 16.28
C ALA A 104 -25.77 16.59 15.72
N TYR A 105 -26.83 16.60 16.53
CA TYR A 105 -28.16 16.20 16.08
C TYR A 105 -28.71 17.15 15.01
N GLN A 106 -28.52 18.47 15.16
CA GLN A 106 -28.93 19.42 14.13
C GLN A 106 -28.17 19.22 12.82
N ILE A 107 -26.84 19.05 12.89
CA ILE A 107 -26.01 18.74 11.72
C ILE A 107 -26.48 17.46 11.04
N LYS A 108 -26.82 16.43 11.81
CA LYS A 108 -27.38 15.18 11.28
C LYS A 108 -28.67 15.46 10.49
N LEU A 109 -29.62 16.20 11.05
CA LEU A 109 -30.87 16.53 10.38
C LEU A 109 -30.64 17.31 9.08
N ASP A 110 -29.74 18.30 9.11
CA ASP A 110 -29.40 19.12 7.95
C ASP A 110 -28.78 18.28 6.82
N ILE A 111 -27.90 17.33 7.18
CA ILE A 111 -27.32 16.37 6.24
C ILE A 111 -28.42 15.45 5.69
N GLU A 112 -29.28 14.87 6.53
CA GLU A 112 -30.35 13.97 6.10
C GLU A 112 -31.33 14.65 5.13
N ALA A 113 -31.67 15.92 5.38
CA ALA A 113 -32.51 16.72 4.50
C ALA A 113 -31.83 17.06 3.16
N SER A 114 -30.52 17.31 3.16
CA SER A 114 -29.77 17.79 1.99
C SER A 114 -29.27 16.66 1.08
N VAL A 115 -28.95 15.49 1.64
CA VAL A 115 -28.35 14.36 0.90
C VAL A 115 -29.17 13.92 -0.32
N PRO A 116 -30.52 13.79 -0.27
CA PRO A 116 -31.29 13.38 -1.44
C PRO A 116 -31.06 14.30 -2.65
N ALA A 117 -31.03 15.61 -2.44
CA ALA A 117 -30.83 16.60 -3.50
C ALA A 117 -29.40 16.58 -4.06
N TRP A 118 -28.39 16.34 -3.21
CA TRP A 118 -26.99 16.36 -3.63
C TRP A 118 -26.49 15.01 -4.16
N SER A 119 -27.14 13.91 -3.79
CA SER A 119 -26.66 12.55 -4.09
C SER A 119 -26.41 12.32 -5.58
N GLU A 120 -27.31 12.78 -6.45
CA GLU A 120 -27.19 12.62 -7.89
C GLU A 120 -26.13 13.56 -8.48
N GLN A 121 -26.05 14.79 -7.98
CA GLN A 121 -24.99 15.74 -8.37
C GLN A 121 -23.60 15.20 -8.00
N ILE A 122 -23.44 14.68 -6.79
CA ILE A 122 -22.18 14.06 -6.32
C ILE A 122 -21.82 12.85 -7.20
N ARG A 123 -22.81 12.03 -7.57
CA ARG A 123 -22.60 10.85 -8.44
C ARG A 123 -22.13 11.26 -9.84
N GLY A 124 -22.76 12.28 -10.43
CA GLY A 124 -22.43 12.81 -11.74
C GLY A 124 -21.09 13.54 -11.79
N THR A 125 -20.67 14.14 -10.68
CA THR A 125 -19.42 14.92 -10.61
C THR A 125 -18.18 14.01 -10.70
N LYS A 126 -17.30 14.30 -11.66
CA LYS A 126 -16.04 13.57 -11.88
C LYS A 126 -14.89 14.58 -11.93
N PRO A 127 -14.49 15.13 -10.77
CA PRO A 127 -13.49 16.17 -10.74
C PRO A 127 -12.10 15.58 -11.04
N PRO A 128 -11.20 16.35 -11.65
CA PRO A 128 -9.81 15.96 -11.75
C PRO A 128 -9.20 15.83 -10.35
N LEU A 129 -8.22 14.96 -10.24
CA LEU A 129 -7.38 14.78 -9.05
C LEU A 129 -5.93 15.11 -9.44
N PRO A 130 -5.06 15.48 -8.49
CA PRO A 130 -3.63 15.58 -8.72
C PRO A 130 -3.07 14.32 -9.39
N LYS A 131 -2.04 14.46 -10.24
CA LYS A 131 -1.53 13.36 -11.07
C LYS A 131 -0.98 12.21 -10.23
N GLU A 132 -0.39 12.55 -9.09
CA GLU A 132 0.20 11.65 -8.10
C GLU A 132 -0.88 10.85 -7.33
N CYS A 133 -2.14 11.31 -7.35
CA CYS A 133 -3.27 10.67 -6.68
C CYS A 133 -3.74 9.42 -7.45
N THR A 134 -3.08 8.31 -7.17
CA THR A 134 -3.31 7.00 -7.81
C THR A 134 -3.68 5.93 -6.78
N ASN A 135 -4.18 4.78 -7.25
CA ASN A 135 -4.50 3.62 -6.41
C ASN A 135 -5.37 3.98 -5.19
N ARG A 136 -4.95 3.56 -3.99
CA ARG A 136 -5.71 3.77 -2.73
C ARG A 136 -5.88 5.24 -2.36
N PHE A 137 -4.96 6.12 -2.78
CA PHE A 137 -5.15 7.57 -2.60
C PHE A 137 -6.35 8.07 -3.40
N ARG A 138 -6.50 7.61 -4.64
CA ARG A 138 -7.65 7.95 -5.47
C ARG A 138 -8.93 7.45 -4.82
N ASP A 139 -8.94 6.22 -4.32
CA ASP A 139 -10.14 5.63 -3.71
C ASP A 139 -10.59 6.40 -2.45
N LYS A 140 -9.65 6.82 -1.60
CA LYS A 140 -9.96 7.58 -0.37
C LYS A 140 -10.33 9.05 -0.63
N TRP A 141 -9.65 9.72 -1.56
CA TRP A 141 -9.82 11.17 -1.75
C TRP A 141 -10.88 11.54 -2.78
N LYS A 142 -11.16 10.67 -3.76
CA LYS A 142 -12.14 10.97 -4.82
C LYS A 142 -13.55 11.29 -4.28
N PRO A 143 -14.10 10.57 -3.28
CA PRO A 143 -15.40 10.93 -2.70
C PRO A 143 -15.39 12.33 -2.08
N LEU A 144 -14.33 12.69 -1.35
CA LEU A 144 -14.20 14.02 -0.74
C LEU A 144 -14.06 15.11 -1.79
N LYS A 145 -13.25 14.90 -2.83
CA LYS A 145 -13.08 15.87 -3.91
C LYS A 145 -14.39 16.17 -4.64
N ARG A 146 -15.26 15.16 -4.82
CA ARG A 146 -16.60 15.34 -5.42
C ARG A 146 -17.48 16.27 -4.60
N ILE A 147 -17.50 16.06 -3.29
CA ILE A 147 -18.26 16.91 -2.36
C ILE A 147 -17.68 18.32 -2.36
N ALA A 148 -16.34 18.44 -2.27
CA ALA A 148 -15.65 19.72 -2.20
C ALA A 148 -15.88 20.60 -3.44
N VAL A 149 -15.89 20.04 -4.65
CA VAL A 149 -16.17 20.80 -5.88
C VAL A 149 -17.59 21.36 -5.90
N LEU A 150 -18.57 20.61 -5.37
CA LEU A 150 -19.95 21.11 -5.25
C LEU A 150 -20.10 22.15 -4.13
N ALA A 151 -19.29 22.04 -3.07
CA ALA A 151 -19.25 23.01 -1.98
C ALA A 151 -18.58 24.33 -2.36
N GLY A 152 -17.75 24.35 -3.41
CA GLY A 152 -17.14 25.56 -3.96
C GLY A 152 -15.67 25.39 -4.31
N GLU A 153 -15.14 26.36 -5.07
CA GLU A 153 -13.77 26.30 -5.58
C GLU A 153 -12.71 26.26 -4.46
N ASP A 154 -12.92 26.99 -3.37
CA ASP A 154 -11.99 27.02 -2.24
C ASP A 154 -11.87 25.66 -1.55
N TRP A 155 -12.99 24.97 -1.37
CA TRP A 155 -13.00 23.60 -0.85
C TRP A 155 -12.30 22.64 -1.79
N ALA A 156 -12.52 22.78 -3.10
CA ALA A 156 -11.83 21.97 -4.10
C ALA A 156 -10.31 22.15 -4.01
N LYS A 157 -9.81 23.39 -3.89
CA LYS A 157 -8.38 23.69 -3.74
C LYS A 157 -7.79 23.13 -2.46
N ARG A 158 -8.50 23.26 -1.32
CA ARG A 158 -8.08 22.67 -0.04
C ARG A 158 -7.91 21.16 -0.12
N VAL A 159 -8.84 20.46 -0.77
CA VAL A 159 -8.72 19.00 -0.94
C VAL A 159 -7.50 18.63 -1.78
N ASP A 160 -7.18 19.37 -2.85
CA ASP A 160 -5.95 19.10 -3.63
C ASP A 160 -4.68 19.29 -2.79
N GLN A 161 -4.64 20.33 -1.96
CA GLN A 161 -3.53 20.56 -1.03
C GLN A 161 -3.37 19.40 -0.04
N TYR A 162 -4.47 18.92 0.56
CA TYR A 162 -4.41 17.79 1.48
C TYR A 162 -4.02 16.49 0.80
N ILE A 163 -4.47 16.24 -0.44
CA ILE A 163 -4.03 15.08 -1.23
C ILE A 163 -2.51 15.09 -1.39
N LEU A 164 -1.94 16.24 -1.80
CA LEU A 164 -0.50 16.37 -2.03
C LEU A 164 0.30 16.21 -0.73
N GLN A 165 -0.16 16.81 0.38
CA GLN A 165 0.47 16.68 1.69
C GLN A 165 0.45 15.24 2.21
N ASP A 166 -0.65 14.52 2.03
CA ASP A 166 -0.79 13.14 2.46
C ASP A 166 0.11 12.19 1.66
N ILE A 167 0.23 12.40 0.34
CA ILE A 167 1.19 11.69 -0.50
C ILE A 167 2.62 11.97 -0.04
N GLN A 168 2.95 13.24 0.20
CA GLN A 168 4.28 13.65 0.64
C GLN A 168 4.64 13.07 2.01
N THR A 169 3.71 13.10 2.96
CA THR A 169 3.90 12.52 4.30
C THR A 169 4.21 11.03 4.23
N ILE A 170 3.54 10.28 3.35
CA ILE A 170 3.80 8.84 3.18
C ILE A 170 5.18 8.61 2.56
N LYS A 171 5.57 9.40 1.55
CA LYS A 171 6.93 9.33 0.98
C LYS A 171 8.00 9.61 2.03
N GLU A 172 7.81 10.65 2.84
CA GLU A 172 8.73 11.00 3.91
C GLU A 172 8.78 9.91 5.00
N GLN A 173 7.68 9.22 5.28
CA GLN A 173 7.67 8.07 6.21
C GLN A 173 8.41 6.86 5.65
N ASP A 174 8.29 6.62 4.35
CA ASP A 174 9.04 5.56 3.65
C ASP A 174 10.55 5.88 3.64
N GLU A 175 10.92 7.15 3.44
CA GLU A 175 12.30 7.65 3.44
C GLU A 175 12.93 7.69 4.84
N ASN A 176 12.16 8.10 5.87
CA ASN A 176 12.62 8.18 7.26
C ASN A 176 12.51 6.87 8.05
N GLY A 177 12.17 5.76 7.39
CA GLY A 177 12.36 4.42 7.93
C GLY A 177 11.31 3.97 8.96
N ASP A 178 10.03 3.93 8.58
CA ASP A 178 9.13 2.97 9.22
C ASP A 178 9.61 1.54 8.86
N SER A 179 10.41 0.99 9.77
CA SER A 179 11.46 -0.03 9.58
C SER A 179 11.10 -1.31 8.81
N ARG A 180 9.82 -1.63 8.59
CA ARG A 180 9.39 -2.87 7.93
C ARG A 180 9.12 -2.74 6.43
N GLN A 181 8.66 -1.60 5.92
CA GLN A 181 8.60 -1.40 4.46
C GLN A 181 9.96 -0.97 3.91
N SER A 182 10.66 -0.13 4.67
CA SER A 182 12.03 0.29 4.37
C SER A 182 12.99 -0.90 4.22
N ILE A 183 12.93 -1.93 5.08
CA ILE A 183 13.86 -3.07 4.97
C ILE A 183 13.71 -3.88 3.68
N HIS A 184 12.50 -4.03 3.12
CA HIS A 184 12.31 -4.77 1.87
C HIS A 184 12.75 -3.96 0.66
N ILE A 185 12.46 -2.66 0.65
CA ILE A 185 12.91 -1.73 -0.39
C ILE A 185 14.44 -1.61 -0.36
N GLN A 186 15.01 -1.46 0.84
CA GLN A 186 16.46 -1.44 1.05
C GLN A 186 17.09 -2.77 0.60
N LEU A 187 16.49 -3.92 0.93
CA LEU A 187 16.95 -5.22 0.44
C LEU A 187 16.93 -5.28 -1.09
N ALA A 188 15.89 -4.78 -1.75
CA ALA A 188 15.82 -4.77 -3.20
C ALA A 188 16.93 -3.89 -3.82
N LYS A 189 17.19 -2.70 -3.25
CA LYS A 189 18.28 -1.81 -3.67
C LYS A 189 19.65 -2.44 -3.45
N ASP A 190 19.91 -2.97 -2.26
CA ASP A 190 21.20 -3.59 -1.94
C ASP A 190 21.44 -4.85 -2.79
N LEU A 191 20.39 -5.61 -3.11
CA LEU A 191 20.49 -6.71 -4.06
C LEU A 191 20.79 -6.21 -5.48
N TYR A 192 20.19 -5.10 -5.93
CA TYR A 192 20.53 -4.53 -7.25
C TYR A 192 22.03 -4.25 -7.38
N GLU A 193 22.60 -3.60 -6.36
CA GLU A 193 24.03 -3.31 -6.28
C GLU A 193 24.88 -4.58 -6.23
N ILE A 194 24.49 -5.58 -5.44
CA ILE A 194 25.19 -6.88 -5.38
C ILE A 194 25.15 -7.61 -6.72
N PHE A 195 24.03 -7.52 -7.44
CA PHE A 195 23.89 -8.06 -8.78
C PHE A 195 24.54 -7.18 -9.85
N GLU A 196 25.02 -5.98 -9.51
CA GLU A 196 25.68 -5.01 -10.40
C GLU A 196 24.82 -4.68 -11.64
N GLY A 197 23.50 -4.81 -11.52
CA GLY A 197 22.58 -4.68 -12.64
C GLY A 197 22.75 -5.76 -13.74
N GLU A 198 23.45 -6.88 -13.48
CA GLU A 198 23.72 -7.91 -14.48
C GLU A 198 22.77 -9.12 -14.39
N PRO A 199 22.40 -9.73 -15.54
CA PRO A 199 21.61 -10.95 -15.56
C PRO A 199 22.44 -12.17 -15.11
N LYS A 200 22.54 -12.40 -13.80
CA LYS A 200 23.22 -13.58 -13.20
C LYS A 200 22.40 -14.34 -12.16
N PHE A 201 22.89 -15.52 -11.77
CA PHE A 201 22.42 -16.30 -10.62
C PHE A 201 23.39 -16.11 -9.45
N MET A 202 22.87 -15.97 -8.23
CA MET A 202 23.69 -15.99 -7.01
C MET A 202 23.15 -16.96 -5.99
N GLY A 203 24.05 -17.76 -5.40
CA GLY A 203 23.74 -18.65 -4.30
C GLY A 203 23.30 -17.88 -3.05
N THR A 204 22.38 -18.45 -2.27
CA THR A 204 21.84 -17.82 -1.05
C THR A 204 22.97 -17.49 -0.06
N GLU A 205 23.95 -18.38 0.10
CA GLU A 205 25.10 -18.16 0.98
C GLU A 205 25.97 -16.99 0.50
N THR A 206 26.13 -16.83 -0.82
CA THR A 206 26.84 -15.69 -1.41
C THR A 206 26.11 -14.37 -1.16
N LEU A 207 24.78 -14.35 -1.27
CA LEU A 207 23.99 -13.15 -0.98
C LEU A 207 24.08 -12.77 0.50
N VAL A 208 23.98 -13.76 1.39
CA VAL A 208 24.09 -13.56 2.85
C VAL A 208 25.46 -13.04 3.24
N SER A 209 26.54 -13.45 2.56
CA SER A 209 27.89 -12.94 2.85
C SER A 209 28.14 -11.55 2.24
N LYS A 210 27.54 -11.23 1.10
CA LYS A 210 27.69 -9.93 0.41
C LYS A 210 26.81 -8.82 1.02
N LEU A 211 25.62 -9.11 1.52
CA LEU A 211 24.70 -8.10 2.05
C LEU A 211 25.32 -7.25 3.19
N PRO A 212 26.00 -7.81 4.20
CA PRO A 212 26.69 -7.02 5.22
C PRO A 212 27.87 -6.20 4.69
N GLN A 213 28.49 -6.61 3.58
CA GLN A 213 29.57 -5.85 2.93
C GLN A 213 29.00 -4.64 2.18
N GLN A 214 27.81 -4.79 1.60
CA GLN A 214 27.11 -3.71 0.89
C GLN A 214 26.54 -2.69 1.87
N ASN A 215 25.88 -3.14 2.93
CA ASN A 215 25.20 -2.28 3.89
C ASN A 215 25.27 -2.88 5.30
N TRP A 216 26.38 -2.59 5.98
CA TRP A 216 26.66 -3.11 7.32
C TRP A 216 25.59 -2.71 8.35
N GLU A 217 25.08 -1.48 8.27
CA GLU A 217 24.10 -0.96 9.21
C GLU A 217 22.77 -1.74 9.16
N TYR A 218 22.34 -2.18 7.95
CA TYR A 218 21.10 -2.92 7.77
C TYR A 218 21.25 -4.43 7.95
N TRP A 219 22.39 -5.02 7.55
CA TRP A 219 22.55 -6.47 7.44
C TRP A 219 23.60 -7.08 8.37
N GLY A 220 24.46 -6.25 8.99
CA GLY A 220 25.50 -6.67 9.91
C GLY A 220 24.99 -7.05 11.30
N GLU A 221 25.92 -7.46 12.17
CA GLU A 221 25.61 -7.88 13.55
C GLU A 221 25.12 -6.71 14.43
N SER A 222 25.47 -5.48 14.07
CA SER A 222 24.99 -4.24 14.72
C SER A 222 23.64 -3.74 14.21
N SER A 223 23.01 -4.45 13.27
CA SER A 223 21.67 -4.08 12.79
C SER A 223 20.63 -4.19 13.91
N LEU A 224 19.41 -3.67 13.68
CA LEU A 224 18.23 -3.82 14.58
C LEU A 224 17.89 -5.28 14.97
N PHE A 225 18.63 -6.26 14.45
CA PHE A 225 18.41 -7.68 14.62
C PHE A 225 19.67 -8.36 15.17
N PRO A 226 19.60 -9.02 16.34
CA PRO A 226 20.77 -9.51 17.09
C PRO A 226 21.66 -10.57 16.42
N ARG A 227 21.41 -10.96 15.16
CA ARG A 227 22.15 -12.02 14.44
C ARG A 227 22.45 -11.67 12.97
N GLY A 228 22.26 -10.43 12.55
CA GLY A 228 22.44 -10.02 11.15
C GLY A 228 21.51 -10.75 10.16
N ILE A 229 21.87 -10.73 8.89
CA ILE A 229 21.16 -11.46 7.83
C ILE A 229 21.59 -12.94 7.81
N THR A 230 20.61 -13.85 7.70
CA THR A 230 20.85 -15.31 7.59
C THR A 230 20.11 -15.89 6.38
N PRO A 231 20.44 -17.10 5.88
CA PRO A 231 19.74 -17.69 4.74
C PRO A 231 18.22 -17.81 4.95
N GLN A 232 17.79 -18.22 6.15
CA GLN A 232 16.37 -18.33 6.49
C GLN A 232 15.70 -16.95 6.55
N ARG A 233 16.40 -15.93 7.08
CA ARG A 233 15.87 -14.57 7.16
C ARG A 233 15.77 -13.92 5.79
N LEU A 234 16.80 -14.06 4.95
CA LEU A 234 16.78 -13.61 3.56
C LEU A 234 15.60 -14.25 2.80
N GLY A 235 15.42 -15.56 2.92
CA GLY A 235 14.29 -16.26 2.33
C GLY A 235 12.93 -15.73 2.81
N ARG A 236 12.77 -15.46 4.12
CA ARG A 236 11.53 -14.85 4.66
C ARG A 236 11.28 -13.44 4.14
N LEU A 237 12.33 -12.61 4.04
CA LEU A 237 12.20 -11.25 3.54
C LEU A 237 11.81 -11.22 2.06
N LEU A 238 12.41 -12.10 1.26
CA LEU A 238 12.15 -12.20 -0.18
C LEU A 238 10.80 -12.84 -0.49
N ASN A 239 10.43 -13.92 0.20
CA ASN A 239 9.13 -14.55 0.04
C ASN A 239 7.99 -13.65 0.58
N GLY A 240 8.16 -13.07 1.77
CA GLY A 240 7.09 -12.37 2.47
C GLY A 240 6.55 -11.13 1.75
N LYS A 241 7.41 -10.36 1.09
CA LYS A 241 7.02 -9.13 0.38
C LYS A 241 6.93 -9.30 -1.14
N PHE A 242 7.84 -10.07 -1.73
CA PHE A 242 7.96 -10.20 -3.18
C PHE A 242 7.47 -11.55 -3.74
N GLY A 243 7.19 -12.53 -2.88
CA GLY A 243 6.82 -13.88 -3.30
C GLY A 243 7.99 -14.67 -3.92
N PHE A 244 9.23 -14.21 -3.73
CA PHE A 244 10.40 -14.84 -4.34
C PHE A 244 10.85 -16.05 -3.52
N ASN A 245 10.93 -17.19 -4.20
CA ASN A 245 11.47 -18.42 -3.65
C ASN A 245 12.86 -18.68 -4.22
N SER A 246 13.75 -19.23 -3.41
CA SER A 246 15.07 -19.68 -3.87
C SER A 246 14.91 -20.81 -4.89
N GLN A 247 15.60 -20.72 -6.02
CA GLN A 247 15.65 -21.73 -7.07
C GLN A 247 16.95 -22.52 -6.98
N ARG A 248 17.01 -23.71 -7.60
CA ARG A 248 18.26 -24.47 -7.75
C ARG A 248 18.82 -24.23 -9.15
N ASN A 249 20.13 -23.93 -9.24
CA ASN A 249 20.82 -23.92 -10.52
C ASN A 249 21.10 -25.36 -11.02
N THR A 250 21.73 -25.47 -12.20
CA THR A 250 22.15 -26.74 -12.81
C THR A 250 23.11 -27.55 -11.94
N GLU A 251 23.84 -26.89 -11.04
CA GLU A 251 24.79 -27.51 -10.10
C GLU A 251 24.13 -27.88 -8.75
N GLY A 252 22.82 -27.66 -8.61
CA GLY A 252 22.06 -27.99 -7.40
C GLY A 252 22.15 -26.98 -6.26
N VAL A 253 22.88 -25.88 -6.44
CA VAL A 253 23.03 -24.77 -5.48
C VAL A 253 21.74 -23.99 -5.38
N ARG A 254 21.28 -23.70 -4.16
CA ARG A 254 20.10 -22.84 -3.91
C ARG A 254 20.47 -21.38 -3.93
N GLY A 255 19.69 -20.57 -4.65
CA GLY A 255 19.94 -19.15 -4.82
C GLY A 255 18.81 -18.43 -5.54
N TYR A 256 19.10 -17.25 -6.09
CA TYR A 256 18.14 -16.41 -6.79
C TYR A 256 18.71 -15.92 -8.11
N HIS A 257 17.86 -15.83 -9.12
CA HIS A 257 18.18 -15.17 -10.38
C HIS A 257 17.84 -13.69 -10.30
N SER A 258 18.72 -12.82 -10.80
CA SER A 258 18.48 -11.40 -11.05
C SER A 258 17.11 -11.13 -11.71
N LYS A 259 16.73 -11.96 -12.69
CA LYS A 259 15.43 -11.88 -13.38
C LYS A 259 14.22 -11.94 -12.45
N GLN A 260 14.32 -12.62 -11.30
CA GLN A 260 13.22 -12.64 -10.31
C GLN A 260 12.92 -11.22 -9.79
N PHE A 261 13.93 -10.36 -9.71
CA PHE A 261 13.85 -9.01 -9.16
C PHE A 261 13.57 -7.93 -10.21
N GLU A 262 13.58 -8.27 -11.51
CA GLU A 262 13.48 -7.31 -12.62
C GLU A 262 12.29 -6.36 -12.47
N GLN A 263 11.08 -6.89 -12.25
CA GLN A 263 9.88 -6.06 -12.06
C GLN A 263 9.94 -5.16 -10.80
N VAL A 264 10.60 -5.64 -9.74
CA VAL A 264 10.75 -4.85 -8.51
C VAL A 264 11.77 -3.74 -8.73
N TRP A 265 12.90 -4.02 -9.39
CA TRP A 265 13.90 -3.02 -9.73
C TRP A 265 13.35 -1.97 -10.69
N GLU A 266 12.61 -2.37 -11.73
CA GLU A 266 11.94 -1.43 -12.65
C GLU A 266 10.98 -0.49 -11.90
N SER A 267 10.22 -1.03 -10.93
CA SER A 267 9.31 -0.21 -10.10
C SER A 267 10.04 0.81 -9.21
N LEU A 268 11.32 0.58 -8.94
CA LEU A 268 12.21 1.46 -8.17
C LEU A 268 13.07 2.36 -9.06
N GLY A 269 12.90 2.29 -10.39
CA GLY A 269 13.71 3.06 -11.36
C GLY A 269 15.10 2.48 -11.61
N LEU A 270 15.34 1.20 -11.28
CA LEU A 270 16.61 0.50 -11.46
C LEU A 270 16.46 -0.50 -12.62
N THR A 271 17.29 -0.41 -13.67
CA THR A 271 17.17 -1.28 -14.86
C THR A 271 18.40 -2.15 -15.05
N LEU A 272 18.18 -3.45 -15.27
CA LEU A 272 19.27 -4.37 -15.62
C LEU A 272 19.98 -3.92 -16.91
N ASN A 273 21.31 -3.93 -16.86
CA ASN A 273 22.16 -3.79 -18.03
C ASN A 273 21.94 -5.02 -18.92
N LYS A 274 21.16 -4.86 -19.99
CA LYS A 274 21.03 -5.91 -21.00
C LYS A 274 22.37 -6.04 -21.73
N PRO A 275 22.88 -7.27 -21.96
CA PRO A 275 24.03 -7.46 -22.84
C PRO A 275 23.71 -6.85 -24.20
N THR A 276 24.58 -5.97 -24.69
CA THR A 276 24.52 -5.42 -26.04
C THR A 276 24.56 -6.60 -27.01
N GLU A 277 23.49 -6.80 -27.79
CA GLU A 277 23.55 -7.74 -28.92
C GLU A 277 24.70 -7.31 -29.84
N PRO A 278 25.60 -8.23 -30.27
CA PRO A 278 26.63 -7.89 -31.23
C PRO A 278 25.96 -7.38 -32.52
N PRO A 279 26.53 -6.34 -33.17
CA PRO A 279 25.94 -5.79 -34.38
C PRO A 279 25.77 -6.89 -35.43
N LYS A 280 24.56 -6.99 -36.00
CA LYS A 280 24.26 -7.87 -37.13
C LYS A 280 25.31 -7.64 -38.23
N PRO A 281 25.84 -8.70 -38.87
CA PRO A 281 26.71 -8.54 -40.03
C PRO A 281 25.97 -7.75 -41.10
N THR A 282 26.60 -6.69 -41.60
CA THR A 282 26.14 -5.92 -42.75
C THR A 282 26.00 -6.87 -43.94
N GLU A 283 24.81 -6.96 -44.53
CA GLU A 283 24.62 -7.70 -45.79
C GLU A 283 25.46 -7.05 -46.90
N PRO A 284 26.01 -7.83 -47.85
CA PRO A 284 26.80 -7.28 -48.94
C PRO A 284 25.90 -6.49 -49.89
N THR A 285 26.32 -5.27 -50.22
CA THR A 285 25.70 -4.42 -51.23
C THR A 285 25.72 -5.13 -52.60
N GLU A 286 24.55 -5.33 -53.22
CA GLU A 286 24.45 -5.76 -54.62
C GLU A 286 25.10 -4.73 -55.56
N PRO A 287 25.80 -5.15 -56.62
CA PRO A 287 26.44 -4.23 -57.55
C PRO A 287 25.41 -3.55 -58.48
N GLU A 288 25.65 -2.26 -58.73
CA GLU A 288 24.88 -1.42 -59.64
C GLU A 288 24.76 -2.02 -61.05
N ALA A 289 23.51 -2.11 -61.54
CA ALA A 289 23.23 -2.42 -62.93
C ALA A 289 23.67 -1.25 -63.82
N THR A 290 24.65 -1.52 -64.68
CA THR A 290 25.11 -0.62 -65.73
C THR A 290 24.04 -0.49 -66.81
N HIS A 291 23.49 0.71 -66.99
CA HIS A 291 22.71 1.06 -68.17
C HIS A 291 23.65 1.17 -69.38
N GLY A 292 23.59 0.17 -70.27
CA GLY A 292 24.14 0.25 -71.61
C GLY A 292 23.13 0.88 -72.57
N GLU A 293 23.46 2.06 -73.09
CA GLU A 293 22.87 2.62 -74.30
C GLU A 293 23.25 1.75 -75.50
N THR A 294 22.33 1.50 -76.44
CA THR A 294 22.65 1.34 -77.87
C THR A 294 21.41 1.55 -78.75
N TRP A 295 21.54 2.56 -79.61
CA TRP A 295 20.89 2.88 -80.91
C TRP A 295 19.38 2.99 -81.03
#